data_AF-A0A319DUQ7-F1
#
_entry.id   AF-A0A319DUQ7-F1
#
_cell.length_a   1.000
_cell.length_b   1.000
_cell.length_c   1.000
_cell.angle_alpha   90.00
_cell.angle_beta   90.00
_cell.angle_gamma   90.00
#
_symmetry.space_group_name_H-M   'P 1'
#
loop_
_entity.id
_entity.type
_entity.pdbx_description
1 polymer ?
#
loop_
_entity_poly.entity_id
_entity_poly.type
_entity_poly.pdbx_seq_one_letter_code
_entity_poly.pdbx_strand_id
1 'polypeptide(L)'
;MVKTAVIPLAVVAALVPFVAANNCKTNLNYCGYNLLNIGNYGSQVNGALQAANQPTDDSHIHESLLHCNGGSNGDISFESYCSGGCHDGGSGKSDSC
;
A
#
# COMPACT_ATOMS: atom_id res chain seq x y z
N MET A 1 56.52 -29.09 14.90
CA MET A 1 55.81 -27.93 15.48
C MET A 1 55.10 -27.22 14.35
N VAL A 2 53.79 -27.41 14.17
CA VAL A 2 53.00 -26.74 13.12
C VAL A 2 51.99 -25.84 13.82
N LYS A 3 52.16 -24.53 13.65
CA LYS A 3 51.40 -23.49 14.34
C LYS A 3 50.23 -23.11 13.42
N THR A 4 49.10 -23.78 13.56
CA THR A 4 47.88 -23.46 12.80
C THR A 4 47.25 -22.20 13.38
N ALA A 5 47.41 -21.08 12.69
CA ALA A 5 46.74 -19.83 12.99
C ALA A 5 45.25 -19.96 12.63
N VAL A 6 44.38 -19.83 13.64
CA VAL A 6 42.93 -19.88 13.48
C VAL A 6 42.45 -18.45 13.19
N ILE A 7 41.91 -18.21 12.00
CA ILE A 7 41.35 -16.92 11.59
C ILE A 7 39.84 -16.96 11.92
N PRO A 8 39.29 -16.04 12.73
CA PRO A 8 37.87 -16.03 13.00
C PRO A 8 37.12 -15.36 11.83
N LEU A 9 36.23 -16.09 11.18
CA LEU A 9 35.26 -15.51 10.25
C LEU A 9 34.18 -14.78 11.07
N ALA A 10 34.25 -13.45 11.12
CA ALA A 10 33.17 -12.63 11.68
C ALA A 10 32.02 -12.53 10.65
N VAL A 11 30.93 -13.25 10.90
CA VAL A 11 29.70 -13.13 10.10
C VAL A 11 28.96 -11.88 10.56
N VAL A 12 29.02 -10.80 9.75
CA VAL A 12 28.22 -9.59 9.97
C VAL A 12 26.81 -9.87 9.44
N ALA A 13 25.88 -10.19 10.33
CA ALA A 13 24.46 -10.25 10.00
C ALA A 13 23.95 -8.82 9.77
N ALA A 14 23.76 -8.44 8.50
CA ALA A 14 23.12 -7.17 8.15
C ALA A 14 21.63 -7.23 8.53
N LEU A 15 21.27 -6.57 9.63
CA LEU A 15 19.87 -6.30 9.97
C LEU A 15 19.38 -5.21 9.01
N VAL A 16 18.77 -5.60 7.89
CA VAL A 16 18.00 -4.65 7.07
C VAL A 16 16.76 -4.25 7.86
N PRO A 17 16.53 -2.95 8.14
CA PRO A 17 15.30 -2.52 8.75
C PRO A 17 14.16 -2.76 7.74
N PHE A 18 13.25 -3.68 8.08
CA PHE A 18 11.98 -3.81 7.40
C PHE A 18 11.14 -2.58 7.77
N VAL A 19 11.12 -1.58 6.90
CA VAL A 19 10.18 -0.47 7.02
C VAL A 19 8.81 -1.03 6.64
N ALA A 20 7.98 -1.33 7.64
CA ALA A 20 6.58 -1.61 7.39
C ALA A 20 5.94 -0.32 6.87
N ALA A 21 5.49 -0.33 5.62
CA ALA A 21 4.68 0.77 5.11
C ALA A 21 3.41 0.87 5.96
N ASN A 22 2.91 2.09 6.16
CA ASN A 22 1.61 2.24 6.80
C ASN A 22 0.55 1.56 5.92
N ASN A 23 -0.29 0.75 6.54
CA ASN A 23 -1.42 0.11 5.87
C ASN A 23 -2.68 0.96 6.04
N CYS A 24 -3.59 0.86 5.08
CA CYS A 24 -4.95 1.35 5.22
C CYS A 24 -5.63 0.70 6.44
N LYS A 25 -6.54 1.44 7.08
CA LYS A 25 -7.31 0.92 8.20
C LYS A 25 -8.46 0.07 7.67
N THR A 26 -8.50 -1.18 8.12
CA THR A 26 -9.50 -2.17 7.71
C THR A 26 -10.93 -1.67 7.87
N ASN A 27 -11.79 -2.02 6.91
CA ASN A 27 -13.20 -1.64 6.81
C ASN A 27 -13.46 -0.14 6.60
N LEU A 28 -12.46 0.63 6.15
CA LEU A 28 -12.65 1.99 5.67
C LEU A 28 -12.51 2.06 4.16
N ASN A 29 -13.18 3.05 3.57
CA ASN A 29 -13.00 3.40 2.17
C ASN A 29 -11.98 4.54 2.07
N TYR A 30 -11.19 4.51 1.01
CA TYR A 30 -10.18 5.52 0.75
C TYR A 30 -10.26 5.98 -0.70
N CYS A 31 -10.11 7.28 -0.91
CA CYS A 31 -9.78 7.82 -2.22
C CYS A 31 -8.41 7.28 -2.64
N GLY A 32 -8.25 6.99 -3.92
CA GLY A 32 -6.99 6.50 -4.44
C GLY A 32 -5.81 7.43 -4.12
N TYR A 33 -5.98 8.76 -4.20
CA TYR A 33 -4.94 9.70 -3.79
C TYR A 33 -4.54 9.57 -2.31
N ASN A 34 -5.50 9.26 -1.43
CA ASN A 34 -5.21 9.06 0.00
C ASN A 34 -4.42 7.78 0.23
N LEU A 35 -4.74 6.69 -0.46
CA LEU A 35 -3.94 5.46 -0.42
C LEU A 35 -2.50 5.70 -0.89
N LEU A 36 -2.31 6.44 -1.98
CA LEU A 36 -0.97 6.80 -2.47
C LEU A 36 -0.16 7.63 -1.48
N ASN A 37 -0.83 8.44 -0.64
CA ASN A 37 -0.18 9.21 0.42
C ASN A 37 0.16 8.39 1.68
N ILE A 38 -0.59 7.31 1.94
CA ILE A 38 -0.37 6.44 3.11
C ILE A 38 0.89 5.58 2.93
N GLY A 39 1.11 5.04 1.73
CA GLY A 39 2.20 4.09 1.49
C GLY A 39 2.32 3.62 0.05
N ASN A 40 2.90 2.43 -0.15
CA ASN A 40 3.18 1.88 -1.48
C ASN A 40 1.96 1.21 -2.12
N TYR A 41 0.88 1.96 -2.27
CA TYR A 41 -0.40 1.47 -2.79
C TYR A 41 -0.53 1.51 -4.31
N GLY A 42 0.39 2.17 -5.04
CA GLY A 42 0.21 2.43 -6.48
C GLY A 42 0.01 1.17 -7.33
N SER A 43 0.73 0.09 -7.03
CA SER A 43 0.54 -1.19 -7.74
C SER A 43 -0.79 -1.87 -7.38
N GLN A 44 -1.22 -1.80 -6.11
CA GLN A 44 -2.49 -2.35 -5.65
C GLN A 44 -3.69 -1.59 -6.21
N VAL A 45 -3.62 -0.25 -6.29
CA VAL A 45 -4.68 0.58 -6.90
C VAL A 45 -4.85 0.22 -8.37
N ASN A 46 -3.75 0.15 -9.12
CA ASN A 46 -3.79 -0.28 -10.52
C ASN A 46 -4.36 -1.70 -10.68
N GLY A 47 -3.94 -2.63 -9.82
CA GLY A 47 -4.47 -4.00 -9.84
C GLY A 47 -5.97 -4.07 -9.54
N ALA A 48 -6.45 -3.29 -8.57
CA ALA A 48 -7.86 -3.23 -8.22
C ALA A 48 -8.71 -2.64 -9.35
N LEU A 49 -8.23 -1.57 -10.00
CA LEU A 49 -8.88 -0.98 -11.17
C LEU A 49 -8.95 -1.97 -12.34
N GLN A 50 -7.83 -2.64 -12.66
CA GLN A 50 -7.78 -3.64 -13.73
C GLN A 50 -8.72 -4.82 -13.44
N ALA A 51 -8.75 -5.31 -12.20
CA ALA A 51 -9.66 -6.39 -11.79
C ALA A 51 -11.14 -5.99 -11.93
N ALA A 52 -11.46 -4.69 -11.77
CA ALA A 52 -12.78 -4.12 -11.99
C ALA A 52 -13.05 -3.66 -13.43
N ASN A 53 -12.15 -3.97 -14.38
CA ASN A 53 -12.20 -3.52 -15.77
C ASN A 53 -12.29 -1.99 -15.92
N GLN A 54 -11.68 -1.24 -15.00
CA GLN A 54 -11.57 0.21 -15.05
C GLN A 54 -10.27 0.65 -15.74
N PRO A 55 -10.25 1.83 -16.37
CA PRO A 55 -9.02 2.49 -16.77
C PRO A 55 -8.06 2.69 -15.60
N THR A 56 -6.77 2.73 -15.90
CA THR A 56 -5.70 3.04 -14.94
C THR A 56 -5.01 4.36 -15.28
N ASP A 57 -5.77 5.33 -15.76
CA ASP A 57 -5.28 6.70 -15.91
C ASP A 57 -5.29 7.43 -14.57
N ASP A 58 -4.57 8.56 -14.51
CA ASP A 58 -4.43 9.36 -13.30
C ASP A 58 -5.76 9.74 -12.65
N SER A 59 -6.84 9.95 -13.42
CA SER A 59 -8.14 10.29 -12.83
C SER A 59 -8.73 9.09 -12.10
N HIS A 60 -8.71 7.90 -12.70
CA HIS A 60 -9.20 6.68 -12.03
C HIS A 60 -8.30 6.30 -10.85
N ILE A 61 -6.99 6.47 -10.98
CA ILE A 61 -6.06 6.20 -9.88
C ILE A 61 -6.31 7.11 -8.69
N HIS A 62 -6.58 8.41 -8.89
CA HIS A 62 -6.74 9.35 -7.78
C HIS A 62 -8.19 9.41 -7.26
N GLU A 63 -9.17 9.42 -8.15
CA GLU A 63 -10.58 9.72 -7.85
C GLU A 63 -11.45 8.47 -7.65
N SER A 64 -10.89 7.26 -7.76
CA SER A 64 -11.62 6.06 -7.37
C SER A 64 -11.68 5.90 -5.87
N LEU A 65 -12.83 5.42 -5.40
CA LEU A 65 -13.05 4.96 -4.04
C LEU A 65 -12.68 3.47 -3.96
N LEU A 66 -11.79 3.13 -3.03
CA LEU A 66 -11.32 1.78 -2.80
C LEU A 66 -11.59 1.36 -1.36
N HIS A 67 -12.09 0.14 -1.17
CA HIS A 67 -12.35 -0.44 0.14
C HIS A 67 -11.10 -1.13 0.68
N CYS A 68 -10.73 -0.85 1.93
CA CYS A 68 -9.63 -1.52 2.62
C CYS A 68 -10.10 -2.81 3.28
N ASN A 69 -9.78 -3.95 2.66
CA ASN A 69 -10.05 -5.29 3.17
C ASN A 69 -9.15 -5.65 4.36
N GLY A 70 -7.98 -4.99 4.49
CA GLY A 70 -7.01 -5.26 5.54
C GLY A 70 -6.00 -6.34 5.17
N GLY A 71 -5.48 -7.07 6.15
CA GLY A 71 -4.38 -8.03 5.93
C GLY A 71 -2.99 -7.39 6.09
N SER A 72 -1.94 -8.20 5.86
CA SER A 72 -0.55 -7.81 6.14
C SER A 72 -0.04 -6.62 5.34
N ASN A 73 -0.60 -6.41 4.14
CA ASN A 73 -0.24 -5.30 3.23
C ASN A 73 -1.43 -4.35 2.99
N GLY A 74 -2.48 -4.44 3.81
CA GLY A 74 -3.71 -3.67 3.65
C GLY A 74 -4.32 -3.83 2.26
N ASP A 75 -4.73 -5.04 1.90
CA ASP A 75 -5.35 -5.35 0.62
C ASP A 75 -6.58 -4.47 0.37
N ILE A 76 -6.77 -4.08 -0.88
CA ILE A 76 -7.85 -3.18 -1.30
C ILE A 76 -8.66 -3.77 -2.45
N SER A 77 -9.90 -3.33 -2.55
CA SER A 77 -10.79 -3.63 -3.67
C SER A 77 -11.42 -2.35 -4.20
N PHE A 78 -11.66 -2.30 -5.51
CA PHE A 78 -12.37 -1.19 -6.12
C PHE A 78 -13.83 -1.17 -5.65
N GLU A 79 -14.31 0.00 -5.23
CA GLU A 79 -15.71 0.23 -4.86
C GLU A 79 -16.44 0.99 -5.98
N SER A 80 -15.92 2.17 -6.35
CA SER A 80 -16.52 3.02 -7.40
C SER A 80 -15.53 4.06 -7.94
N TYR A 81 -15.85 4.66 -9.08
CA TYR A 81 -15.14 5.84 -9.60
C TYR A 81 -15.96 7.11 -9.32
N CYS A 82 -15.36 8.10 -8.65
CA CYS A 82 -16.04 9.35 -8.31
C CYS A 82 -15.89 10.36 -9.46
N SER A 83 -16.87 10.43 -10.37
CA SER A 83 -16.83 11.36 -11.51
C SER A 83 -16.83 12.84 -11.10
N GLY A 84 -17.29 13.16 -9.89
CA GLY A 84 -17.28 14.51 -9.31
C GLY A 84 -16.04 14.82 -8.46
N GLY A 85 -15.09 13.89 -8.39
CA GLY A 85 -13.96 13.91 -7.45
C GLY A 85 -14.27 13.14 -6.16
N CYS A 86 -13.23 12.61 -5.55
CA CYS A 86 -13.30 11.85 -4.31
C CYS A 86 -12.99 12.73 -3.09
N HIS A 87 -13.82 12.64 -2.06
CA HIS A 87 -13.75 13.45 -0.85
C HIS A 87 -13.13 12.70 0.33
N ASP A 88 -12.06 13.28 0.89
CA ASP A 88 -11.42 12.81 2.12
C ASP A 88 -12.34 13.00 3.33
N GLY A 89 -12.73 11.90 3.97
CA GLY A 89 -13.57 11.90 5.18
C GLY A 89 -12.80 12.29 6.44
N GLY A 90 -11.47 12.39 6.35
CA GLY A 90 -10.57 12.73 7.44
C GLY A 90 -10.08 11.51 8.23
N SER A 91 -9.20 11.78 9.21
CA SER A 91 -8.49 10.74 9.96
C SER A 91 -9.42 9.71 10.61
N GLY A 92 -9.29 8.45 10.16
CA GLY A 92 -10.03 7.32 10.72
C GLY A 92 -11.50 7.26 10.32
N LYS A 93 -11.91 8.01 9.29
CA LYS A 93 -13.22 7.97 8.64
C LYS A 93 -13.07 7.42 7.22
N SER A 94 -14.18 6.94 6.66
CA SER A 94 -14.22 6.53 5.27
C SER A 94 -14.35 7.75 4.37
N ASP A 95 -13.64 7.71 3.26
CA ASP A 95 -13.78 8.64 2.15
C ASP A 95 -15.08 8.35 1.38
N SER A 96 -15.49 9.30 0.54
CA SER A 96 -16.75 9.22 -0.20
C SER A 96 -16.69 9.89 -1.58
N CYS A 97 -17.48 9.37 -2.52
CA CYS A 97 -18.06 10.17 -3.59
C CYS A 97 -19.35 10.83 -3.06
#